data_AF-G4SYV1-F1
#
_entry.id   AF-G4SYV1-F1
#
_cell.length_a   1.000
_cell.length_b   1.000
_cell.length_c   1.000
_cell.angle_alpha   90.00
_cell.angle_beta   90.00
_cell.angle_gamma   90.00
#
_symmetry.space_group_name_H-M   'P 1'
#
loop_
_entity.id
_entity.type
_entity.pdbx_description
1 polymer ?
#
loop_
_entity_poly.entity_id
_entity_poly.type
_entity_poly.pdbx_seq_one_letter_code
_entity_poly.pdbx_strand_id
1 'polypeptide(L)'
;MVIARLLTPEEIGIFSVSASLIGIAHTLRDFGIANYLIQEKELTDDKIKSAFTITAIMAWTIASLLFITKDIIADFYNQPELTTIIQILSLNFVILPFSSIKMAILGVT
;
A
#
# COMPACT_ATOMS: atom_id res chain seq x y z
N MET A 1 9.58 -3.46 -23.82
CA MET A 1 10.50 -4.56 -24.19
C MET A 1 11.98 -4.14 -24.27
N VAL A 2 12.42 -3.15 -23.48
CA VAL A 2 13.85 -2.77 -23.39
C VAL A 2 14.42 -3.18 -22.01
N ILE A 3 13.60 -3.14 -20.96
CA ILE A 3 13.96 -3.49 -19.58
C ILE A 3 14.28 -5.00 -19.42
N ALA A 4 13.56 -5.87 -20.14
CA ALA A 4 13.77 -7.32 -20.11
C ALA A 4 15.10 -7.81 -20.71
N ARG A 5 15.88 -6.92 -21.35
CA ARG A 5 17.23 -7.23 -21.85
C ARG A 5 18.35 -6.70 -20.95
N LEU A 6 18.03 -5.87 -19.95
CA LEU A 6 18.99 -5.39 -18.96
C LEU A 6 18.99 -6.24 -17.67
N LEU A 7 17.85 -6.87 -17.36
CA LEU A 7 17.69 -7.70 -16.18
C LEU A 7 18.04 -9.15 -16.52
N THR A 8 18.85 -9.76 -15.68
CA THR A 8 19.05 -11.21 -15.66
C THR A 8 17.72 -11.94 -15.39
N PRO A 9 17.56 -13.21 -15.81
CA PRO A 9 16.32 -13.97 -15.58
C PRO A 9 15.87 -14.00 -14.12
N GLU A 10 16.83 -13.94 -13.19
CA GLU A 10 16.61 -13.89 -11.74
C GLU A 10 15.97 -12.57 -11.30
N GLU A 11 16.47 -11.44 -11.80
CA GLU A 11 15.92 -10.11 -11.48
C GLU A 11 14.50 -9.90 -12.05
N ILE A 12 14.15 -10.57 -13.16
CA ILE A 12 12.78 -10.58 -13.70
C ILE A 12 11.81 -11.29 -12.75
N GLY A 13 12.26 -12.37 -12.08
CA GLY A 13 11.49 -13.10 -11.09
C GLY A 13 11.16 -12.24 -9.87
N ILE A 14 12.18 -11.62 -9.28
CA ILE A 14 12.05 -10.71 -8.13
C ILE A 14 11.09 -9.56 -8.47
N PHE A 15 11.27 -8.92 -9.63
CA PHE A 15 10.42 -7.83 -10.07
C PHE A 15 8.96 -8.27 -10.20
N SER A 16 8.71 -9.42 -10.81
CA SER A 16 7.34 -9.93 -11.04
C SER A 16 6.62 -10.21 -9.73
N VAL A 17 7.28 -10.91 -8.79
CA VAL A 17 6.72 -11.20 -7.46
C VAL A 17 6.45 -9.91 -6.70
N SER A 18 7.40 -8.98 -6.73
CA SER A 18 7.27 -7.66 -6.08
C SER A 18 6.09 -6.89 -6.64
N ALA A 19 5.95 -6.82 -7.97
CA ALA A 19 4.86 -6.13 -8.64
C ALA A 19 3.49 -6.73 -8.29
N SER A 20 3.38 -8.06 -8.25
CA SER A 20 2.17 -8.76 -7.82
C SER A 20 1.82 -8.43 -6.37
N LEU A 21 2.79 -8.48 -5.46
CA LEU A 21 2.58 -8.20 -4.04
C LEU A 21 2.14 -6.74 -3.82
N ILE A 22 2.77 -5.80 -4.52
CA ILE A 22 2.39 -4.38 -4.53
C ILE A 22 0.95 -4.22 -5.04
N GLY A 23 0.58 -4.91 -6.12
CA GLY A 23 -0.78 -4.88 -6.66
C GLY A 23 -1.84 -5.40 -5.70
N ILE A 24 -1.54 -6.50 -4.98
CA ILE A 24 -2.42 -7.04 -3.94
C ILE A 24 -2.58 -6.02 -2.80
N ALA A 25 -1.48 -5.47 -2.30
CA ALA A 25 -1.51 -4.49 -1.22
C ALA A 25 -2.31 -3.23 -1.58
N HIS A 26 -2.17 -2.73 -2.82
CA HIS A 26 -2.98 -1.61 -3.30
C HIS A 26 -4.46 -1.98 -3.41
N THR A 27 -4.80 -3.16 -3.93
CA THR A 27 -6.20 -3.62 -4.01
C THR A 27 -6.85 -3.69 -2.63
N LEU A 28 -6.16 -4.25 -1.63
CA LEU A 28 -6.66 -4.31 -0.25
C LEU A 28 -6.92 -2.92 0.34
N ARG A 29 -6.04 -1.96 0.07
CA ARG A 29 -6.21 -0.57 0.49
C ARG A 29 -7.42 0.08 -0.18
N ASP A 30 -7.52 -0.04 -1.50
CA ASP A 30 -8.56 0.63 -2.29
C ASP A 30 -9.94 0.10 -1.94
N PHE A 31 -10.05 -1.19 -1.59
CA PHE A 31 -11.28 -1.78 -1.05
C PHE A 31 -11.76 -1.08 0.22
N GLY A 32 -10.85 -0.62 1.08
CA GLY A 32 -11.16 0.15 2.27
C GLY A 32 -11.70 1.55 1.99
N ILE A 33 -10.99 2.27 1.11
CA ILE A 33 -11.28 3.66 0.77
C ILE A 33 -12.60 3.77 -0.02
N ALA A 34 -12.80 2.89 -1.00
CA ALA A 34 -13.99 2.90 -1.86
C ALA A 34 -15.28 2.64 -1.06
N ASN A 35 -15.27 1.67 -0.14
CA ASN A 35 -16.45 1.36 0.68
C ASN A 35 -16.84 2.54 1.59
N TYR A 36 -15.87 3.28 2.12
CA TYR A 36 -16.15 4.45 2.94
C TYR A 36 -16.69 5.62 2.12
N LEU A 37 -16.04 5.96 0.99
CA LEU A 37 -16.44 7.11 0.16
C LEU A 37 -17.79 6.90 -0.55
N ILE A 38 -18.10 5.67 -0.97
CA ILE A 38 -19.39 5.36 -1.65
C ILE A 38 -20.59 5.49 -0.70
N GLN A 39 -20.38 5.30 0.61
CA GLN A 39 -21.46 5.45 1.59
C GLN A 39 -21.83 6.91 1.87
N GLU A 40 -21.01 7.87 1.45
CA GLU A 40 -21.11 9.24 1.94
C GLU A 40 -21.57 10.25 0.89
N LYS A 41 -22.79 10.79 1.06
CA LYS A 41 -23.41 11.74 0.12
C LYS A 41 -23.12 13.21 0.43
N GLU A 42 -22.73 13.54 1.67
CA GLU A 42 -22.40 14.91 2.10
C GLU A 42 -21.15 14.90 2.99
N LEU A 43 -20.08 15.54 2.52
CA LEU A 43 -18.79 15.63 3.21
C LEU A 43 -18.84 16.77 4.25
N THR A 44 -19.08 16.43 5.51
CA THR A 44 -18.89 17.34 6.65
C THR A 44 -17.51 17.14 7.27
N ASP A 45 -16.99 18.12 8.01
CA ASP A 45 -15.66 18.05 8.65
C ASP A 45 -15.46 16.81 9.53
N ASP A 46 -16.51 16.40 10.26
CA ASP A 46 -16.45 15.21 11.13
C ASP A 46 -16.43 13.90 10.35
N LYS A 47 -17.04 13.88 9.16
CA LYS A 47 -16.94 12.75 8.23
C LYS A 47 -15.56 12.69 7.60
N ILE A 48 -14.96 13.83 7.23
CA ILE A 48 -13.57 13.86 6.73
C ILE A 48 -12.60 13.28 7.77
N LYS A 49 -12.74 13.64 9.06
CA LYS A 49 -11.94 13.05 10.15
C LYS A 49 -12.18 11.54 10.31
N SER A 50 -13.42 11.09 10.16
CA SER A 50 -13.79 9.67 10.23
C SER A 50 -13.21 8.88 9.05
N ALA A 51 -13.30 9.42 7.84
CA ALA A 51 -12.70 8.90 6.61
C ALA A 51 -11.20 8.69 6.77
N PHE A 52 -10.53 9.72 7.28
CA PHE A 52 -9.11 9.70 7.55
C PHE A 52 -8.78 8.61 8.57
N THR A 53 -9.51 8.55 9.68
CA THR A 53 -9.27 7.57 10.75
C THR A 53 -9.39 6.13 10.24
N ILE A 54 -10.44 5.82 9.47
CA ILE A 54 -10.64 4.49 8.90
C ILE A 54 -9.53 4.16 7.90
N THR A 55 -9.20 5.11 7.02
CA THR A 55 -8.12 4.94 6.02
C THR A 55 -6.77 4.72 6.70
N ALA A 56 -6.46 5.46 7.77
CA ALA A 56 -5.24 5.32 8.54
C ALA A 56 -5.15 3.98 9.24
N ILE A 57 -6.22 3.55 9.93
CA ILE A 57 -6.29 2.24 10.60
C ILE A 57 -6.07 1.11 9.60
N MET A 58 -6.72 1.16 8.43
CA MET A 58 -6.55 0.15 7.39
C MET A 58 -5.13 0.12 6.84
N ALA A 59 -4.57 1.28 6.49
CA ALA A 59 -3.22 1.38 5.96
C ALA A 59 -2.18 0.87 6.97
N TRP A 60 -2.31 1.20 8.25
CA TRP A 60 -1.42 0.73 9.31
C TRP A 60 -1.58 -0.76 9.60
N THR A 61 -2.80 -1.29 9.49
CA THR A 61 -3.04 -2.74 9.62
C THR A 61 -2.34 -3.51 8.49
N ILE A 62 -2.47 -3.05 7.25
CA ILE A 62 -1.78 -3.63 6.09
C ILE A 62 -0.26 -3.50 6.24
N ALA A 63 0.23 -2.32 6.62
CA ALA A 63 1.66 -2.09 6.83
C ALA A 63 2.24 -3.04 7.89
N SER A 64 1.53 -3.21 9.01
CA SER A 64 1.95 -4.10 10.10
C SER A 64 1.99 -5.56 9.65
N LEU A 65 0.97 -6.00 8.91
CA LEU A 65 0.91 -7.37 8.38
C LEU A 65 2.08 -7.63 7.42
N LEU A 66 2.34 -6.71 6.50
CA LEU A 66 3.46 -6.81 5.56
C LEU A 66 4.81 -6.83 6.29
N PHE A 67 4.98 -5.95 7.29
CA PHE A 67 6.24 -5.86 8.02
C PHE A 67 6.54 -7.14 8.83
N ILE A 68 5.52 -7.77 9.43
CA ILE A 68 5.68 -9.02 10.19
C ILE A 68 5.89 -10.22 9.26
N THR A 69 5.24 -10.24 8.10
CA THR A 69 5.30 -11.37 7.17
C THR A 69 6.44 -11.29 6.15
N LYS A 70 7.21 -10.20 6.11
CA LYS A 70 8.24 -9.94 5.09
C LYS A 70 9.25 -11.09 4.94
N ASP A 71 9.77 -11.61 6.05
CA ASP A 71 10.81 -12.65 6.02
C ASP A 71 10.22 -13.99 5.59
N ILE A 72 8.98 -14.30 6.03
CA ILE A 72 8.24 -15.49 5.60
C ILE A 72 7.99 -15.46 4.09
N ILE A 73 7.63 -14.30 3.54
CA ILE A 73 7.39 -14.14 2.10
C ILE A 73 8.72 -14.26 1.34
N ALA A 74 9.80 -13.64 1.83
CA ALA A 74 11.12 -13.72 1.20
C ALA A 74 11.63 -15.18 1.15
N ASP A 75 11.48 -15.92 2.24
CA ASP A 75 11.86 -17.33 2.33
C ASP A 75 10.99 -18.21 1.42
N PHE A 76 9.68 -17.96 1.35
CA PHE A 76 8.76 -18.71 0.48
C PHE A 76 9.15 -18.61 -1.01
N TYR A 77 9.58 -17.43 -1.44
CA TYR A 77 10.03 -17.21 -2.82
C TYR A 77 11.52 -17.51 -3.04
N ASN A 78 12.28 -17.83 -2.00
CA ASN A 78 13.75 -17.96 -2.02
C ASN A 78 14.43 -16.69 -2.57
N GLN A 79 13.95 -15.51 -2.19
CA GLN A 79 14.42 -14.21 -2.68
C GLN A 79 14.60 -13.24 -1.49
N PRO A 80 15.80 -13.14 -0.89
CA PRO A 80 16.03 -12.30 0.29
C PRO A 80 15.84 -10.80 0.01
N GLU A 81 15.94 -10.36 -1.24
CA GLU A 81 15.70 -8.99 -1.68
C GLU A 81 14.24 -8.56 -1.39
N LEU A 82 13.30 -9.51 -1.38
CA LEU A 82 11.89 -9.23 -1.08
C LEU A 82 11.71 -8.67 0.33
N THR A 83 12.53 -9.05 1.31
CA THR A 83 12.45 -8.48 2.66
C THR A 83 12.59 -6.95 2.61
N THR A 84 13.56 -6.45 1.84
CA THR A 84 13.80 -5.00 1.71
C THR A 84 12.66 -4.32 0.96
N ILE A 85 12.16 -4.95 -0.13
CA ILE A 85 11.07 -4.41 -0.93
C ILE A 85 9.78 -4.31 -0.11
N ILE A 86 9.43 -5.37 0.63
CA ILE A 86 8.25 -5.42 1.50
C ILE A 86 8.38 -4.42 2.64
N GLN A 87 9.59 -4.26 3.19
CA GLN A 87 9.85 -3.27 4.23
C GLN A 87 9.64 -1.83 3.71
N ILE A 88 10.17 -1.49 2.53
CA ILE A 88 9.94 -0.17 1.90
C ILE A 88 8.45 0.03 1.60
N LEU A 89 7.77 -1.00 1.10
CA LEU A 89 6.34 -0.97 0.82
C LEU A 89 5.53 -0.71 2.10
N SER A 90 5.86 -1.39 3.21
CA SER A 90 5.20 -1.20 4.50
C SER A 90 5.33 0.25 5.00
N LEU A 91 6.51 0.86 4.85
CA LEU A 91 6.73 2.27 5.20
C LEU A 91 5.91 3.21 4.32
N ASN A 92 5.75 2.90 3.03
CA ASN A 92 4.90 3.67 2.13
C ASN A 92 3.44 3.71 2.65
N PHE A 93 2.90 2.56 3.09
CA PHE A 93 1.56 2.49 3.68
C PHE A 93 1.42 3.25 4.99
N VAL A 94 2.49 3.37 5.79
CA VAL A 94 2.47 4.21 7.01
C VAL A 94 2.37 5.70 6.67
N ILE A 95 3.05 6.14 5.62
CA ILE A 95 3.13 7.57 5.23
C ILE A 95 1.88 8.02 4.44
N LEU A 96 1.29 7.12 3.65
CA LEU A 96 0.18 7.44 2.74
C LEU A 96 -1.00 8.18 3.38
N PRO A 97 -1.55 7.77 4.54
CA PRO A 97 -2.67 8.47 5.17
C PRO A 97 -2.39 9.96 5.43
N PHE A 98 -1.14 10.31 5.78
CA PHE A 98 -0.74 11.70 6.02
C PHE A 98 -0.76 12.54 4.73
N SER A 99 -0.54 11.92 3.58
CA SER A 99 -0.68 12.60 2.28
C SER A 99 -2.16 12.89 1.96
N SER A 100 -3.06 12.00 2.36
CA SER A 100 -4.52 12.18 2.19
C SER A 100 -5.05 13.38 2.98
N ILE A 101 -4.47 13.69 4.15
CA ILE A 101 -4.83 14.88 4.96
C ILE A 101 -4.69 16.17 4.16
N LYS A 102 -3.60 16.33 3.38
CA LYS A 102 -3.35 17.56 2.62
C LYS A 102 -4.41 17.78 1.55
N MET A 103 -4.84 16.71 0.90
CA MET A 103 -5.87 16.78 -0.14
C MET A 103 -7.25 17.12 0.45
N ALA A 104 -7.57 16.56 1.62
CA ALA A 104 -8.83 16.86 2.32
C ALA A 104 -8.91 18.32 2.80
N ILE A 105 -7.81 18.88 3.32
CA ILE A 105 -7.78 20.27 3.79
C ILE A 105 -7.82 21.26 2.63
N LEU A 106 -7.14 20.97 1.52
CA LEU A 106 -7.07 21.86 0.34
C LEU A 106 -8.34 21.83 -0.52
N GLY A 107 -9.17 20.79 -0.44
CA GLY A 107 -10.44 20.72 -1.17
C GLY A 107 -11.60 21.48 -0.51
N VAL A 108 -11.42 21.93 0.73
CA VAL A 108 -12.43 22.66 1.54
C VAL A 108 -12.18 24.18 1.55
N THR A 109 -11.05 24.66 1.02
CA THR A 109 -10.77 26.09 0.77
C THR A 109 -11.11 26.48 -0.65
#